data_AF-A0A2V9HE59-F1
#
_entry.id   AF-A0A2V9HE59-F1
#
_cell.length_a   1.000
_cell.length_b   1.000
_cell.length_c   1.000
_cell.angle_alpha   90.00
_cell.angle_beta   90.00
_cell.angle_gamma   90.00
#
_symmetry.space_group_name_H-M   'P 1'
#
loop_
_entity.id
_entity.type
_entity.pdbx_description
1 polymer ?
#
loop_
_entity_poly.entity_id
_entity_poly.type
_entity_poly.pdbx_seq_one_letter_code
_entity_poly.pdbx_strand_id
1 'polypeptide(L)'
;MREYGSDRSGMLGRAVMLLLLVPFICAPQTDSEYARGVAAFRAGDYASAADLFAKAELAAPGTSDALIYQAKSLIHLQNFSSSESALRRYIAVHTDSHEALYRK
;
A
#
# COMPACT_ATOMS: atom_id res chain seq x y z
N MET A 1 3.91 -44.80 51.95
CA MET A 1 5.12 -44.70 51.11
C MET A 1 4.71 -44.43 49.67
N ARG A 2 5.39 -43.46 49.02
CA ARG A 2 5.25 -42.93 47.64
C ARG A 2 4.23 -41.80 47.41
N GLU A 3 4.70 -40.58 47.68
CA GLU A 3 4.98 -39.52 46.69
C GLU A 3 4.30 -39.63 45.32
N TYR A 4 3.53 -38.60 44.93
CA TYR A 4 3.65 -37.95 43.62
C TYR A 4 2.92 -36.60 43.68
N GLY A 5 3.68 -35.54 43.96
CA GLY A 5 3.29 -34.19 43.53
C GLY A 5 3.43 -34.09 42.02
N SER A 6 2.47 -33.44 41.37
CA SER A 6 2.72 -32.80 40.08
C SER A 6 1.70 -31.69 39.89
N ASP A 7 2.08 -30.56 40.46
CA ASP A 7 1.87 -29.20 39.98
C ASP A 7 1.10 -29.09 38.63
N ARG A 8 -0.15 -28.64 38.70
CA ARG A 8 -0.93 -28.15 37.54
C ARG A 8 -1.12 -26.64 37.63
N SER A 9 -0.10 -25.93 38.12
CA SER A 9 -0.17 -24.51 38.48
C SER A 9 0.75 -23.68 37.59
N GLY A 10 0.64 -23.81 36.26
CA GLY A 10 1.64 -23.15 35.39
C GLY A 10 1.31 -22.90 33.91
N MET A 11 0.07 -23.09 33.42
CA MET A 11 -0.20 -22.98 31.97
C MET A 11 -1.42 -22.15 31.56
N LEU A 12 -1.95 -21.27 32.42
CA LEU A 12 -3.08 -20.39 32.04
C LEU A 12 -2.76 -18.88 32.06
N GLY A 13 -1.52 -18.49 32.37
CA GLY A 13 -1.14 -17.07 32.54
C GLY A 13 -0.37 -16.40 31.39
N ARG A 14 -0.06 -17.11 30.29
CA ARG A 14 0.83 -16.58 29.23
C ARG A 14 0.18 -16.37 27.85
N ALA A 15 -1.08 -16.76 27.68
CA ALA A 15 -1.75 -16.70 26.38
C ALA A 15 -2.48 -15.37 26.10
N VAL A 16 -2.65 -14.49 27.09
CA VAL A 16 -3.43 -13.23 26.95
C VAL A 16 -2.52 -12.00 26.75
N MET A 17 -1.23 -12.19 26.46
CA MET A 17 -0.27 -11.09 26.34
C MET A 17 0.62 -11.22 25.09
N LEU A 18 0.07 -11.61 23.94
CA LEU A 18 0.80 -11.51 22.66
C LEU A 18 -0.09 -11.70 21.43
N LEU A 19 -1.14 -10.89 21.30
CA LEU A 19 -1.81 -10.76 20.00
C LEU A 19 -2.28 -9.33 19.72
N LEU A 20 -1.40 -8.36 20.00
CA LEU A 20 -1.38 -7.07 19.31
C LEU A 20 -0.68 -7.25 17.96
N LEU A 21 -1.30 -7.98 17.04
CA LEU A 21 -0.77 -8.17 15.70
C LEU A 21 -1.79 -7.63 14.69
N VAL A 22 -1.56 -6.35 14.39
CA VAL A 22 -1.72 -5.68 13.09
C VAL A 22 -3.13 -5.76 12.47
N PRO A 23 -3.78 -4.62 12.20
CA PRO A 23 -5.14 -4.61 11.69
C PRO A 23 -5.19 -5.33 10.34
N PHE A 24 -5.90 -6.45 10.30
CA PHE A 24 -6.36 -7.09 9.08
C PHE A 24 -7.47 -6.21 8.48
N ILE A 25 -7.10 -5.06 7.92
CA ILE A 25 -7.99 -4.29 7.05
C ILE A 25 -7.58 -4.66 5.63
N CYS A 26 -7.94 -5.87 5.23
CA CYS A 26 -8.12 -6.17 3.81
C CYS A 26 -9.53 -5.69 3.45
N ALA A 27 -9.66 -4.38 3.23
CA ALA A 27 -10.84 -3.85 2.56
C ALA A 27 -10.48 -3.76 1.07
N PRO A 28 -11.27 -4.34 0.15
CA PRO A 28 -11.09 -4.14 -1.28
C PRO A 28 -11.48 -2.69 -1.62
N GLN A 29 -10.53 -1.76 -1.48
CA GLN A 29 -10.72 -0.33 -1.65
C GLN A 29 -10.08 0.19 -2.95
N THR A 30 -9.73 -0.68 -3.90
CA THR A 30 -9.04 -0.32 -5.15
C THR A 30 -9.75 0.81 -5.92
N ASP A 31 -11.06 0.70 -6.11
CA ASP A 31 -11.87 1.72 -6.78
C ASP A 31 -12.11 2.96 -5.89
N SER A 32 -12.28 2.73 -4.59
CA SER A 32 -12.55 3.80 -3.62
C SER A 32 -11.34 4.71 -3.39
N GLU A 33 -10.14 4.15 -3.28
CA GLU A 33 -8.91 4.91 -3.01
C GLU A 33 -8.53 5.79 -4.18
N TYR A 34 -8.67 5.30 -5.42
CA TYR A 34 -8.47 6.11 -6.61
C TYR A 34 -9.46 7.28 -6.66
N ALA A 35 -10.76 7.01 -6.47
CA ALA A 35 -11.79 8.05 -6.47
C ALA A 35 -11.55 9.10 -5.36
N ARG A 36 -11.17 8.66 -4.15
CA ARG A 36 -10.79 9.53 -3.03
C ARG A 36 -9.53 10.33 -3.35
N GLY A 37 -8.54 9.73 -3.99
CA GLY A 37 -7.32 10.40 -4.46
C GLY A 37 -7.64 11.52 -5.45
N VAL A 38 -8.53 11.26 -6.41
CA VAL A 38 -9.00 12.28 -7.37
C VAL A 38 -9.72 13.43 -6.65
N ALA A 39 -10.57 13.11 -5.66
CA ALA A 39 -11.24 14.14 -4.87
C ALA A 39 -10.25 15.01 -4.08
N ALA A 40 -9.26 14.38 -3.41
CA ALA A 40 -8.21 15.09 -2.70
C ALA A 40 -7.34 15.95 -3.63
N PHE A 41 -6.99 15.43 -4.81
CA PHE A 41 -6.23 16.16 -5.83
C PHE A 41 -6.99 17.42 -6.29
N ARG A 42 -8.29 17.29 -6.56
CA ARG A 42 -9.15 18.42 -6.95
C ARG A 42 -9.34 19.44 -5.82
N ALA A 43 -9.29 18.98 -4.57
CA ALA A 43 -9.33 19.85 -3.40
C ALA A 43 -7.98 20.55 -3.13
N GLY A 44 -6.92 20.21 -3.87
CA GLY A 44 -5.57 20.74 -3.68
C GLY A 44 -4.80 20.09 -2.53
N ASP A 45 -5.35 19.05 -1.90
CA ASP A 45 -4.63 18.26 -0.90
C ASP A 45 -3.76 17.21 -1.60
N TYR A 46 -2.65 17.70 -2.17
CA TYR A 46 -1.73 16.88 -2.94
C TYR A 46 -1.00 15.85 -2.08
N ALA A 47 -0.85 16.07 -0.77
CA ALA A 47 -0.21 15.13 0.14
C ALA A 47 -1.11 13.89 0.33
N SER A 48 -2.38 14.10 0.68
CA SER A 48 -3.33 13.01 0.79
C SER A 48 -3.59 12.33 -0.56
N ALA A 49 -3.64 13.12 -1.64
CA ALA A 49 -3.80 12.57 -2.98
C ALA A 49 -2.66 11.60 -3.34
N ALA A 50 -1.40 11.99 -3.11
CA ALA A 50 -0.25 11.15 -3.39
C ALA A 50 -0.28 9.82 -2.61
N ASP A 51 -0.67 9.84 -1.34
CA ASP A 51 -0.82 8.64 -0.50
C ASP A 51 -1.96 7.74 -0.99
N LEU A 52 -3.11 8.32 -1.32
CA LEU A 52 -4.28 7.58 -1.81
C LEU A 52 -3.99 6.91 -3.17
N PHE A 53 -3.31 7.60 -4.08
CA PHE A 53 -2.89 7.02 -5.35
C PHE A 53 -1.84 5.92 -5.17
N ALA A 54 -0.91 6.07 -4.22
CA ALA A 54 0.04 5.02 -3.89
C ALA A 54 -0.66 3.74 -3.43
N LYS A 55 -1.71 3.88 -2.59
CA LYS A 55 -2.51 2.75 -2.11
C LYS A 55 -3.33 2.10 -3.22
N ALA A 56 -3.97 2.92 -4.07
CA ALA A 56 -4.71 2.43 -5.23
C ALA A 56 -3.82 1.59 -6.15
N GLU A 57 -2.59 2.05 -6.44
CA GLU A 57 -1.62 1.30 -7.24
C GLU A 57 -1.12 0.03 -6.55
N LEU A 58 -0.91 0.04 -5.22
CA LEU A 58 -0.52 -1.16 -4.49
C LEU A 58 -1.62 -2.24 -4.52
N ALA A 59 -2.87 -1.81 -4.50
CA ALA A 59 -4.01 -2.71 -4.44
C ALA A 59 -4.36 -3.27 -5.83
N ALA A 60 -4.15 -2.51 -6.91
CA ALA A 60 -4.32 -2.96 -8.29
C ALA A 60 -3.24 -2.34 -9.21
N PRO A 61 -2.06 -2.97 -9.30
CA PRO A 61 -0.94 -2.41 -10.04
C PRO A 61 -1.23 -2.35 -11.54
N GLY A 62 -1.01 -1.19 -12.16
CA GLY A 62 -1.16 -1.01 -13.60
C GLY A 62 -2.59 -0.95 -14.13
N THR A 63 -3.61 -0.99 -13.28
CA THR A 63 -5.01 -1.00 -13.72
C THR A 63 -5.62 0.39 -13.87
N SER A 64 -4.91 1.43 -13.42
CA SER A 64 -5.42 2.81 -13.40
C SER A 64 -4.32 3.82 -13.63
N ASP A 65 -4.70 5.08 -13.86
CA ASP A 65 -3.78 6.20 -13.95
C ASP A 65 -3.23 6.65 -12.58
N ALA A 66 -3.35 5.82 -11.53
CA ALA A 66 -2.94 6.15 -10.17
C ALA A 66 -1.49 6.65 -10.11
N LEU A 67 -0.55 5.99 -10.79
CA LEU A 67 0.85 6.42 -10.82
C LEU A 67 1.04 7.80 -11.48
N ILE A 68 0.27 8.12 -12.52
CA ILE A 68 0.32 9.46 -13.16
C ILE A 68 -0.22 10.53 -12.22
N TYR A 69 -1.35 10.27 -11.56
CA TYR A 69 -1.92 11.23 -10.62
C TYR A 69 -1.07 11.36 -9.34
N GLN A 70 -0.44 10.28 -8.89
CA GLN A 70 0.56 10.32 -7.82
C GLN A 70 1.73 11.23 -8.21
N ALA A 71 2.30 11.06 -9.40
CA ALA A 71 3.38 11.90 -9.90
C ALA A 71 2.97 13.37 -9.98
N LYS A 72 1.79 13.67 -10.54
CA LYS A 72 1.24 15.04 -10.57
C LYS A 72 1.12 15.65 -9.17
N SER A 73 0.60 14.88 -8.21
CA SER A 73 0.49 15.31 -6.82
C SER A 73 1.87 15.62 -6.21
N LEU A 74 2.86 14.77 -6.47
CA LEU A 74 4.23 14.96 -6.01
C LEU A 74 4.92 16.17 -6.64
N ILE A 75 4.63 16.49 -7.91
CA ILE A 75 5.10 17.71 -8.57
C ILE A 75 4.55 18.96 -7.88
N HIS A 76 3.27 18.98 -7.52
CA HIS A 76 2.68 20.09 -6.76
C HIS A 76 3.31 20.26 -5.38
N LEU A 77 3.77 19.16 -4.76
CA LEU A 77 4.53 19.17 -3.50
C LEU A 77 6.03 19.48 -3.69
N GLN A 78 6.47 19.72 -4.93
CA GLN A 78 7.88 19.91 -5.31
C GLN A 78 8.77 18.70 -4.96
N ASN A 79 8.18 17.52 -4.77
CA ASN A 79 8.90 16.28 -4.53
C ASN A 79 9.20 15.57 -5.86
N PHE A 80 10.14 16.15 -6.61
CA PHE A 80 10.49 15.67 -7.95
C PHE A 80 11.14 14.28 -7.97
N SER A 81 11.90 13.93 -6.93
CA SER A 81 12.55 12.60 -6.84
C SER A 81 11.51 11.48 -6.74
N SER A 82 10.52 11.62 -5.85
CA SER A 82 9.43 10.64 -5.77
C SER A 82 8.55 10.65 -7.02
N SER A 83 8.34 11.82 -7.63
CA SER A 83 7.58 11.92 -8.89
C SER A 83 8.26 11.16 -10.02
N GLU A 84 9.58 11.29 -10.17
CA GLU A 84 10.35 10.57 -11.18
C GLU A 84 10.22 9.06 -10.98
N SER A 85 10.31 8.59 -9.73
CA SER A 85 10.12 7.18 -9.40
C SER A 85 8.72 6.67 -9.80
N ALA A 86 7.67 7.43 -9.50
CA ALA A 86 6.30 7.08 -9.89
C ALA A 86 6.11 7.02 -11.41
N LEU A 87 6.69 7.98 -12.14
CA LEU A 87 6.65 7.99 -13.61
C LEU A 87 7.42 6.81 -14.23
N ARG A 88 8.60 6.48 -13.69
CA ARG A 88 9.37 5.30 -14.15
C ARG A 88 8.58 4.01 -13.96
N ARG A 89 7.87 3.87 -12.84
CA ARG A 89 6.97 2.72 -12.59
C ARG A 89 5.82 2.69 -13.59
N TYR A 90 5.20 3.84 -13.88
CA TYR A 90 4.13 3.93 -14.87
C TYR A 90 4.62 3.49 -16.25
N ILE A 91 5.78 4.00 -16.66
CA ILE A 91 6.42 3.60 -17.91
C ILE A 91 6.69 2.10 -17.90
N ALA A 92 7.31 1.52 -16.86
CA ALA A 92 7.56 0.09 -16.80
C ALA A 92 6.27 -0.73 -17.01
N VAL A 93 5.19 -0.39 -16.32
CA VAL A 93 3.94 -1.17 -16.40
C VAL A 93 3.21 -1.01 -17.75
N HIS A 94 3.19 0.20 -18.33
CA HIS A 94 2.50 0.45 -19.60
C HIS A 94 3.39 0.27 -20.84
N THR A 95 4.72 0.32 -20.66
CA THR A 95 5.74 0.18 -21.71
C THR A 95 6.34 -1.21 -21.75
N ASP A 96 6.24 -2.07 -20.72
CA ASP A 96 6.49 -3.52 -20.92
C ASP A 96 5.55 -4.12 -21.98
N SER A 97 4.40 -3.48 -22.24
CA SER A 97 3.55 -3.81 -23.38
C SER A 97 4.15 -3.44 -24.75
N HIS A 98 5.19 -2.60 -24.80
CA HIS A 98 5.86 -2.11 -26.02
C HIS A 98 7.36 -2.47 -26.09
N GLU A 99 8.09 -2.53 -24.98
CA GLU A 99 9.53 -2.82 -24.89
C GLU A 99 9.84 -4.31 -25.07
N ALA A 100 8.86 -5.20 -24.83
CA ALA A 100 8.94 -6.62 -25.18
C ALA A 100 9.13 -6.87 -26.69
N LEU A 101 8.91 -5.86 -27.56
CA LEU A 101 9.09 -5.97 -29.02
C LEU A 101 10.44 -5.45 -29.53
N TYR A 102 11.25 -4.76 -28.71
CA TYR A 102 12.48 -4.10 -29.20
C TYR A 102 13.78 -4.86 -28.89
N ARG A 103 13.72 -5.98 -28.15
CA ARG A 103 14.85 -6.93 -28.09
C ARG A 103 14.82 -7.85 -29.31
N LYS A 104 15.53 -7.46 -30.37
CA LYS A 104 15.96 -8.36 -31.44
C LYS A 104 17.44 -8.19 -31.71
#